data_AF-A0A7D9IEB6-F1
#
_entry.id   AF-A0A7D9IEB6-F1
#
_cell.length_a   1.000
_cell.length_b   1.000
_cell.length_c   1.000
_cell.angle_alpha   90.00
_cell.angle_beta   90.00
_cell.angle_gamma   90.00
#
_symmetry.space_group_name_H-M   'P 1'
#
loop_
_entity.id
_entity.type
_entity.pdbx_description
1 polymer ?
#
loop_
_entity_poly.entity_id
_entity_poly.type
_entity_poly.pdbx_seq_one_letter_code
_entity_poly.pdbx_strand_id
1 'polypeptide(L)'
;IKVAGETAYDCSGESLYEIYKDLWLTEGDRNKMTEQGLASENLRKLISGDDSGVKTMHGLYTPFSMNNNPMYILTLPQSDEIMTAQGGEAKGNYKLDNLELEYETIENNALASEVSRMYSTGRSLSYKHVTLMRTSSWDKDLTIVNENINIPRKSMSAIVLLFTSTVINDSEQYIYPNIDKVNLTIEGVPNAVFSQGLPKNRFFEEAKRFFCPMCEKSMADEYMSVSRFFDNGFALVIDLRSTQDDTTGGGRRIVNTQSGVLMEIKKRATTADVRCNIFVVSDALLNFANRDLSSIQY
;
A
#
# COMPACT_ATOMS: atom_id res chain seq x y z
N ILE A 1 -6.94 7.01 -9.75
CA ILE A 1 -7.99 6.78 -10.78
C ILE A 1 -9.35 7.13 -10.17
N LYS A 2 -10.11 8.01 -10.84
CA LYS A 2 -11.49 8.34 -10.47
C LYS A 2 -12.45 7.78 -11.50
N VAL A 3 -13.61 7.31 -11.05
CA VAL A 3 -14.68 6.79 -11.90
C VAL A 3 -15.99 7.36 -11.42
N ALA A 4 -16.77 7.94 -12.34
CA ALA A 4 -18.03 8.60 -12.00
C ALA A 4 -17.93 9.62 -10.84
N GLY A 5 -16.75 10.22 -10.63
CA GLY A 5 -16.48 11.17 -9.54
C GLY A 5 -15.94 10.56 -8.23
N GLU A 6 -15.97 9.23 -8.08
CA GLU A 6 -15.44 8.52 -6.90
C GLU A 6 -14.00 8.02 -7.13
N THR A 7 -13.15 8.06 -6.11
CA THR A 7 -11.75 7.58 -6.19
C THR A 7 -11.70 6.06 -6.09
N ALA A 8 -11.82 5.35 -7.20
CA ALA A 8 -11.67 3.89 -7.23
C ALA A 8 -10.31 3.41 -6.75
N TYR A 9 -9.29 4.23 -6.98
CA TYR A 9 -7.91 3.87 -6.72
C TYR A 9 -7.06 5.12 -6.50
N ASP A 10 -6.18 5.09 -5.52
CA ASP A 10 -5.29 6.18 -5.15
C ASP A 10 -3.84 5.70 -5.30
N CYS A 11 -3.07 6.35 -6.17
CA CYS A 11 -1.68 6.02 -6.42
C CYS A 11 -0.72 6.73 -5.44
N SER A 12 -1.24 7.58 -4.55
CA SER A 12 -0.42 8.36 -3.61
C SER A 12 0.26 7.42 -2.62
N GLY A 13 1.59 7.35 -2.65
CA GLY A 13 2.39 6.47 -1.79
C GLY A 13 2.25 4.98 -2.09
N GLU A 14 1.59 4.61 -3.18
CA GLU A 14 1.35 3.21 -3.51
C GLU A 14 2.64 2.48 -3.89
N SER A 15 3.53 3.12 -4.64
CA SER A 15 4.84 2.55 -4.93
C SER A 15 5.55 2.14 -3.64
N LEU A 16 5.51 2.98 -2.60
CA LEU A 16 6.05 2.62 -1.29
C LEU A 16 5.39 1.37 -0.69
N TYR A 17 4.06 1.26 -0.77
CA TYR A 17 3.34 0.12 -0.22
C TYR A 17 3.58 -1.18 -1.00
N GLU A 18 3.52 -1.12 -2.34
CA GLU A 18 3.71 -2.30 -3.20
C GLU A 18 5.17 -2.76 -3.20
N ILE A 19 6.16 -1.85 -3.24
CA ILE A 19 7.57 -2.20 -3.07
C ILE A 19 7.78 -2.93 -1.73
N TYR A 20 7.19 -2.41 -0.64
CA TYR A 20 7.28 -3.05 0.66
C TYR A 20 6.68 -4.45 0.66
N LYS A 21 5.49 -4.61 0.08
CA LYS A 21 4.78 -5.88 -0.05
C LYS A 21 5.60 -6.91 -0.83
N ASP A 22 6.28 -6.49 -1.89
CA ASP A 22 7.16 -7.36 -2.67
C ASP A 22 8.33 -7.92 -1.84
N LEU A 23 8.76 -7.22 -0.78
CA LEU A 23 9.83 -7.73 0.11
C LEU A 23 9.43 -9.04 0.82
N TRP A 24 8.14 -9.37 0.86
CA TRP A 24 7.60 -10.57 1.48
C TRP A 24 7.46 -11.77 0.53
N LEU A 25 7.79 -11.59 -0.75
CA LEU A 25 7.87 -12.69 -1.71
C LEU A 25 9.08 -13.57 -1.44
N THR A 26 9.06 -14.79 -1.99
CA THR A 26 10.24 -15.67 -1.95
C THR A 26 11.37 -15.09 -2.79
N GLU A 27 12.61 -15.44 -2.50
CA GLU A 27 13.76 -15.00 -3.30
C GLU A 27 13.60 -15.42 -4.77
N GLY A 28 13.11 -16.64 -5.01
CA GLY A 28 12.84 -17.16 -6.35
C GLY A 28 11.76 -16.39 -7.10
N ASP A 29 10.71 -15.93 -6.43
CA ASP A 29 9.64 -15.15 -7.06
C ASP A 29 10.08 -13.71 -7.30
N ARG A 30 10.82 -13.09 -6.36
CA ARG A 30 11.44 -11.77 -6.56
C ARG A 30 12.38 -11.76 -7.76
N ASN A 31 13.20 -12.80 -7.94
CA ASN A 31 14.11 -12.91 -9.08
C ASN A 31 13.40 -13.08 -10.44
N LYS A 32 12.12 -13.50 -10.44
CA LYS A 32 11.28 -13.60 -11.63
C LYS A 32 10.46 -12.33 -11.88
N MET A 33 10.41 -11.41 -10.92
CA MET A 33 9.72 -10.14 -11.12
C MET A 33 10.44 -9.36 -12.21
N THR A 34 9.67 -8.95 -13.22
CA THR A 34 10.15 -8.03 -14.24
C THR A 34 9.92 -6.61 -13.74
N GLU A 35 10.88 -5.72 -13.98
CA GLU A 35 10.78 -4.33 -13.53
C GLU A 35 9.70 -3.57 -14.33
N GLN A 36 8.48 -3.54 -13.81
CA GLN A 36 7.37 -2.83 -14.43
C GLN A 36 7.29 -1.39 -13.91
N GLY A 37 7.36 -0.43 -14.82
CA GLY A 37 7.26 1.00 -14.49
C GLY A 37 7.49 1.89 -15.71
N LEU A 38 6.80 3.03 -15.78
CA LEU A 38 6.77 3.98 -16.90
C LEU A 38 8.07 4.81 -17.08
N ALA A 39 9.20 4.33 -16.56
CA ALA A 39 10.47 5.05 -16.57
C ALA A 39 11.52 4.25 -17.35
N SER A 40 12.26 4.92 -18.25
CA SER A 40 13.44 4.35 -18.89
C SER A 40 14.51 4.03 -17.84
N GLU A 41 15.41 3.09 -18.14
CA GLU A 41 16.50 2.69 -17.23
C GLU A 41 17.31 3.90 -16.70
N ASN A 42 17.55 4.90 -17.56
CA ASN A 42 18.24 6.13 -17.18
C ASN A 42 17.43 7.03 -16.24
N LEU A 43 16.10 7.09 -16.44
CA LEU A 43 15.22 7.86 -15.55
C LEU A 43 15.09 7.17 -14.20
N ARG A 44 15.10 5.83 -14.16
CA ARG A 44 15.14 5.04 -12.91
C ARG A 44 16.39 5.38 -12.10
N LYS A 45 17.58 5.34 -12.72
CA LYS A 45 18.86 5.72 -12.12
C LYS A 45 18.87 7.15 -11.58
N LEU A 46 18.22 8.07 -12.28
CA LEU A 46 18.10 9.47 -11.86
C LEU A 46 17.20 9.66 -10.63
N ILE A 47 16.20 8.78 -10.42
CA ILE A 47 15.28 8.90 -9.28
C ILE A 47 15.81 8.16 -8.05
N SER A 48 16.44 6.99 -8.21
CA SER A 48 16.97 6.18 -7.10
C SER A 48 18.35 6.63 -6.59
N GLY A 49 19.12 7.39 -7.38
CA GLY A 49 20.47 7.80 -7.01
C GLY A 49 21.50 6.66 -6.96
N ASP A 50 21.07 5.43 -7.27
CA ASP A 50 21.87 4.21 -7.40
C ASP A 50 21.20 3.28 -8.43
N ASP A 51 21.90 2.25 -8.91
CA ASP A 51 21.39 1.27 -9.91
C ASP A 51 20.13 0.48 -9.43
N SER A 52 19.70 0.66 -8.18
CA SER A 52 18.44 0.13 -7.64
C SER A 52 17.25 1.01 -8.02
N GLY A 53 16.84 0.91 -9.29
CA GLY A 53 15.74 1.67 -9.86
C GLY A 53 14.44 1.68 -9.05
N VAL A 54 13.65 2.74 -9.21
CA VAL A 54 12.27 2.82 -8.70
C VAL A 54 11.48 1.63 -9.21
N LYS A 55 11.17 0.72 -8.30
CA LYS A 55 10.30 -0.41 -8.56
C LYS A 55 8.85 0.05 -8.45
N THR A 56 8.11 -0.20 -9.53
CA THR A 56 6.66 -0.32 -9.58
C THR A 56 5.76 0.93 -9.45
N MET A 57 4.89 1.06 -10.47
CA MET A 57 3.61 1.76 -10.40
C MET A 57 2.55 0.70 -10.70
N HIS A 58 2.06 0.01 -9.66
CA HIS A 58 1.12 -1.10 -9.82
C HIS A 58 -0.34 -0.65 -9.75
N GLY A 59 -0.83 -0.14 -10.88
CA GLY A 59 -2.26 -0.02 -11.20
C GLY A 59 -3.06 -1.28 -10.89
N LEU A 60 -4.12 -1.20 -10.09
CA LEU A 60 -5.17 -2.23 -10.11
C LEU A 60 -5.94 -2.10 -11.43
N TYR A 61 -5.42 -2.73 -12.49
CA TYR A 61 -6.01 -2.71 -13.83
C TYR A 61 -7.19 -3.68 -13.90
N THR A 62 -8.32 -3.24 -13.36
CA THR A 62 -9.61 -3.88 -13.63
C THR A 62 -10.33 -3.10 -14.74
N PRO A 63 -10.99 -3.77 -15.70
CA PRO A 63 -11.62 -3.11 -16.83
C PRO A 63 -12.74 -2.20 -16.33
N PHE A 64 -12.50 -0.88 -16.37
CA PHE A 64 -13.48 0.12 -16.00
C PHE A 64 -14.56 0.18 -17.09
N SER A 65 -15.74 -0.38 -16.76
CA SER A 65 -17.05 -0.25 -17.44
C SER A 65 -17.05 -0.30 -18.98
N MET A 66 -17.76 -1.26 -19.57
CA MET A 66 -17.83 -1.41 -21.03
C MET A 66 -18.47 -0.19 -21.75
N ASN A 67 -19.13 0.72 -21.03
CA ASN A 67 -19.77 1.89 -21.63
C ASN A 67 -19.02 3.22 -21.42
N ASN A 68 -17.97 3.28 -20.59
CA ASN A 68 -17.17 4.52 -20.42
C ASN A 68 -15.81 4.39 -21.09
N ASN A 69 -15.31 5.53 -21.58
CA ASN A 69 -13.92 5.63 -21.98
C ASN A 69 -13.05 5.66 -20.71
N PRO A 70 -12.06 4.76 -20.56
CA PRO A 70 -11.15 4.81 -19.43
C PRO A 70 -10.39 6.14 -19.45
N MET A 71 -10.37 6.84 -18.31
CA MET A 71 -9.58 8.06 -18.13
C MET A 71 -8.36 7.73 -17.28
N TYR A 72 -7.18 7.91 -17.86
CA TYR A 72 -5.89 7.71 -17.19
C TYR A 72 -5.34 9.06 -16.76
N ILE A 73 -4.98 9.18 -15.49
CA ILE A 73 -4.32 10.37 -14.94
C ILE A 73 -2.92 9.93 -14.50
N LEU A 74 -1.91 10.33 -15.25
CA LEU A 74 -0.52 10.22 -14.84
C LEU A 74 -0.18 11.44 -13.97
N THR A 75 0.15 11.20 -12.71
CA THR A 75 0.62 12.26 -11.82
C THR A 75 2.13 12.14 -11.70
N LEU A 76 2.86 13.16 -12.14
CA LEU A 76 4.30 13.24 -11.97
C LEU A 76 4.63 13.83 -10.59
N PRO A 77 5.71 13.39 -9.92
CA PRO A 77 6.16 13.97 -8.67
C PRO A 77 6.43 15.48 -8.82
N GLN A 78 6.31 16.24 -7.73
CA GLN A 78 6.62 17.66 -7.78
C GLN A 78 8.13 17.87 -8.01
N SER A 79 8.51 18.98 -8.65
CA SER A 79 9.90 19.22 -9.09
C SER A 79 10.92 19.26 -7.94
N ASP A 80 10.48 19.52 -6.72
CA ASP A 80 11.26 19.50 -5.49
C ASP A 80 11.49 18.08 -4.94
N GLU A 81 10.71 17.08 -5.37
CA GLU A 81 10.88 15.66 -5.06
C GLU A 81 11.81 14.95 -6.09
N ILE A 82 11.92 15.51 -7.29
CA ILE A 82 12.76 15.01 -8.39
C ILE A 82 14.12 15.69 -8.31
N MET A 83 14.95 15.27 -7.34
CA MET A 83 16.38 15.61 -7.15
C MET A 83 16.90 16.91 -7.80
N THR A 84 17.28 17.90 -6.98
CA THR A 84 18.25 18.91 -7.40
C THR A 84 19.57 18.24 -7.78
N ALA A 85 19.95 18.26 -9.06
CA ALA A 85 21.26 17.79 -9.48
C ALA A 85 22.37 18.45 -8.65
N GLN A 86 23.34 17.66 -8.20
CA GLN A 86 24.55 18.20 -7.61
C GLN A 86 25.23 19.14 -8.63
N GLY A 87 25.29 20.44 -8.32
CA GLY A 87 26.03 21.42 -9.13
C GLY A 87 25.23 22.62 -9.64
N GLY A 88 23.92 22.70 -9.39
CA GLY A 88 23.12 23.87 -9.77
C GLY A 88 22.61 23.80 -11.21
N GLU A 89 21.34 24.16 -11.36
CA GLU A 89 20.53 24.19 -12.60
C GLU A 89 20.33 22.83 -13.31
N ALA A 90 19.59 21.92 -12.69
CA ALA A 90 18.87 20.90 -13.46
C ALA A 90 17.56 21.47 -14.02
N LYS A 91 17.63 22.12 -15.19
CA LYS A 91 16.45 22.30 -16.07
C LYS A 91 16.45 21.19 -17.13
N GLY A 92 16.25 19.96 -16.69
CA GLY A 92 16.04 18.84 -17.61
C GLY A 92 14.63 18.92 -18.21
N ASN A 93 14.54 18.90 -19.54
CA ASN A 93 13.26 18.62 -20.20
C ASN A 93 13.04 17.11 -20.14
N TYR A 94 11.99 16.64 -19.49
CA TYR A 94 11.56 15.25 -19.58
C TYR A 94 10.57 15.11 -20.72
N LYS A 95 10.68 14.00 -21.46
CA LYS A 95 9.76 13.61 -22.52
C LYS A 95 9.19 12.24 -22.15
N LEU A 96 7.88 12.15 -22.11
CA LEU A 96 7.17 10.87 -22.02
C LEU A 96 6.89 10.42 -23.45
N ASP A 97 7.52 9.32 -23.85
CA ASP A 97 7.32 8.67 -25.14
C ASP A 97 6.85 7.23 -24.91
N ASN A 98 6.26 6.62 -25.95
CA ASN A 98 5.85 5.21 -25.96
C ASN A 98 4.92 4.80 -24.81
N LEU A 99 3.96 5.68 -24.48
CA LEU A 99 2.88 5.34 -23.56
C LEU A 99 1.95 4.34 -24.24
N GLU A 100 2.00 3.09 -23.81
CA GLU A 100 1.14 2.00 -24.29
C GLU A 100 0.18 1.58 -23.17
N LEU A 101 -1.06 1.26 -23.55
CA LEU A 101 -2.04 0.68 -22.65
C LEU A 101 -2.01 -0.83 -22.80
N GLU A 102 -1.71 -1.53 -21.72
CA GLU A 102 -1.91 -2.97 -21.66
C GLU A 102 -3.36 -3.26 -21.26
N TYR A 103 -4.02 -4.11 -22.04
CA TYR A 103 -5.38 -4.55 -21.76
C TYR A 103 -5.53 -6.03 -22.14
N GLU A 104 -6.33 -6.75 -21.35
CA GLU A 104 -6.72 -8.12 -21.68
C GLU A 104 -8.02 -8.11 -22.49
N THR A 105 -8.04 -8.88 -23.58
CA THR A 105 -9.24 -9.08 -24.41
C THR A 105 -9.76 -10.50 -24.31
N ILE A 106 -11.08 -10.65 -24.24
CA ILE A 106 -11.74 -11.96 -24.33
C ILE A 106 -12.07 -12.23 -25.79
N GLU A 107 -11.25 -13.06 -26.45
CA GLU A 107 -11.44 -13.41 -27.87
C GLU A 107 -12.53 -14.47 -28.09
N ASN A 108 -12.85 -15.25 -27.06
CA ASN A 108 -13.90 -16.27 -27.15
C ASN A 108 -15.29 -15.62 -27.06
N ASN A 109 -16.06 -15.70 -28.15
CA ASN A 109 -17.40 -15.09 -28.25
C ASN A 109 -18.39 -15.57 -27.18
N ALA A 110 -18.33 -16.84 -26.76
CA ALA A 110 -19.23 -17.36 -25.73
C ALA A 110 -18.90 -16.77 -24.37
N LEU A 111 -17.60 -16.76 -23.99
CA LEU A 111 -17.13 -16.12 -22.76
C LEU A 111 -17.37 -14.62 -22.76
N ALA A 112 -17.14 -13.94 -23.89
CA ALA A 112 -17.40 -12.51 -24.03
C ALA A 112 -18.88 -12.20 -23.83
N SER A 113 -19.78 -13.01 -24.40
CA SER A 113 -21.23 -12.87 -24.22
C SER A 113 -21.65 -13.12 -22.77
N GLU A 114 -21.06 -14.11 -22.13
CA GLU A 114 -21.32 -14.42 -20.72
C GLU A 114 -20.86 -13.29 -19.80
N VAL A 115 -19.62 -12.82 -19.98
CA VAL A 115 -19.07 -11.68 -19.22
C VAL A 115 -19.90 -10.44 -19.46
N SER A 116 -20.23 -10.12 -20.72
CA SER A 116 -21.11 -8.98 -21.03
C SER A 116 -22.47 -9.09 -20.33
N ARG A 117 -23.08 -10.28 -20.29
CA ARG A 117 -24.33 -10.52 -19.56
C ARG A 117 -24.16 -10.29 -18.06
N MET A 118 -23.09 -10.80 -17.45
CA MET A 118 -22.81 -10.62 -16.01
C MET A 118 -22.70 -9.13 -15.64
N TYR A 119 -21.95 -8.35 -16.40
CA TYR A 119 -21.82 -6.90 -16.18
C TYR A 119 -23.13 -6.14 -16.47
N SER A 120 -24.00 -6.67 -17.34
CA SER A 120 -25.31 -6.09 -17.63
C SER A 120 -26.31 -6.32 -16.48
N THR A 121 -26.38 -7.55 -15.95
CA THR A 121 -27.33 -7.93 -14.88
C THR A 121 -26.92 -7.42 -13.50
N GLY A 122 -25.63 -7.13 -13.32
CA GLY A 122 -25.07 -6.69 -12.06
C GLY A 122 -23.96 -7.66 -11.60
N ARG A 123 -22.77 -7.11 -11.35
CA ARG A 123 -21.61 -7.87 -10.86
C ARG A 123 -20.84 -7.03 -9.87
N SER A 124 -20.38 -7.64 -8.78
CA SER A 124 -19.44 -7.01 -7.86
C SER A 124 -18.06 -7.66 -7.99
N LEU A 125 -17.01 -6.84 -7.99
CA LEU A 125 -15.62 -7.29 -7.91
C LEU A 125 -15.06 -6.84 -6.57
N SER A 126 -14.53 -7.80 -5.79
CA SER A 126 -13.79 -7.51 -4.57
C SER A 126 -12.34 -7.19 -4.88
N TYR A 127 -11.78 -6.22 -4.17
CA TYR A 127 -10.37 -5.87 -4.23
C TYR A 127 -9.91 -5.26 -2.90
N LYS A 128 -8.59 -5.23 -2.67
CA LYS A 128 -8.02 -4.48 -1.56
C LYS A 128 -7.81 -3.04 -2.00
N HIS A 129 -8.43 -2.11 -1.31
CA HIS A 129 -8.19 -0.68 -1.49
C HIS A 129 -7.18 -0.21 -0.45
N VAL A 130 -6.03 0.26 -0.93
CA VAL A 130 -4.97 0.86 -0.11
C VAL A 130 -5.07 2.38 -0.26
N THR A 131 -5.08 3.09 0.86
CA THR A 131 -5.08 4.56 0.88
C THR A 131 -3.93 5.05 1.75
N LEU A 132 -3.05 5.90 1.21
CA LEU A 132 -2.14 6.70 2.04
C LEU A 132 -2.98 7.77 2.77
N MET A 133 -3.18 7.60 4.07
CA MET A 133 -3.94 8.56 4.86
C MET A 133 -3.15 9.85 5.08
N ARG A 134 -1.90 9.71 5.52
CA ARG A 134 -1.00 10.83 5.80
C ARG A 134 0.44 10.36 5.93
N THR A 135 1.34 11.31 5.78
CA THR A 135 2.75 11.18 6.14
C THR A 135 3.05 12.13 7.31
N SER A 136 3.71 11.64 8.34
CA SER A 136 4.10 12.40 9.52
C SER A 136 5.61 12.31 9.74
N SER A 137 6.22 13.42 10.18
CA SER A 137 7.62 13.44 10.62
C SER A 137 7.69 13.20 12.12
N TRP A 138 8.51 12.24 12.54
CA TRP A 138 8.75 11.92 13.94
C TRP A 138 10.14 12.40 14.33
N ASP A 139 10.18 13.29 15.32
CA ASP A 139 11.42 13.75 15.93
C ASP A 139 12.18 12.58 16.58
N LYS A 140 13.50 12.58 16.42
CA LYS A 140 14.37 11.53 16.95
C LYS A 140 14.24 11.32 18.46
N ASP A 141 13.99 12.37 19.23
CA ASP A 141 13.92 12.37 20.70
C ASP A 141 12.50 12.05 21.21
N LEU A 142 11.51 11.96 20.32
CA LEU A 142 10.14 11.63 20.68
C LEU A 142 10.05 10.21 21.27
N THR A 143 9.37 10.04 22.40
CA THR A 143 9.25 8.72 23.07
C THR A 143 7.83 8.16 23.08
N ILE A 144 6.83 9.02 22.80
CA ILE A 144 5.43 8.64 22.69
C ILE A 144 4.86 9.33 21.46
N VAL A 145 4.23 8.56 20.58
CA VAL A 145 3.50 9.07 19.41
C VAL A 145 2.03 8.71 19.54
N ASN A 146 1.15 9.67 19.29
CA ASN A 146 -0.29 9.45 19.24
C ASN A 146 -0.78 9.64 17.81
N GLU A 147 -1.28 8.57 17.21
CA GLU A 147 -1.87 8.58 15.87
C GLU A 147 -3.39 8.38 15.97
N ASN A 148 -4.13 9.09 15.12
CA ASN A 148 -5.58 8.99 15.02
C ASN A 148 -5.95 8.70 13.57
N ILE A 149 -6.56 7.53 13.35
CA ILE A 149 -7.04 7.05 12.08
C ILE A 149 -8.56 7.14 12.10
N ASN A 150 -9.09 8.24 11.55
CA ASN A 150 -10.52 8.50 11.48
C ASN A 150 -11.01 8.48 10.03
N ILE A 151 -10.79 7.36 9.35
CA ILE A 151 -11.31 7.12 8.01
C ILE A 151 -12.46 6.10 8.12
N PRO A 152 -13.69 6.46 7.71
CA PRO A 152 -14.80 5.53 7.72
C PRO A 152 -14.61 4.45 6.64
N ARG A 153 -14.68 3.19 7.06
CA ARG A 153 -14.57 1.98 6.23
C ARG A 153 -15.53 0.92 6.73
N LYS A 154 -16.36 0.35 5.85
CA LYS A 154 -17.23 -0.77 6.20
C LYS A 154 -16.42 -2.03 6.48
N SER A 155 -15.25 -2.16 5.87
CA SER A 155 -14.34 -3.29 6.10
C SER A 155 -12.88 -2.84 6.07
N MET A 156 -12.36 -2.34 7.19
CA MET A 156 -10.94 -2.02 7.35
C MET A 156 -10.15 -3.29 7.65
N SER A 157 -9.32 -3.74 6.71
CA SER A 157 -8.51 -4.96 6.87
C SER A 157 -7.28 -4.70 7.75
N ALA A 158 -6.58 -3.58 7.56
CA ALA A 158 -5.39 -3.28 8.34
C ALA A 158 -5.03 -1.79 8.34
N ILE A 159 -4.19 -1.41 9.30
CA ILE A 159 -3.46 -0.15 9.30
C ILE A 159 -1.97 -0.49 9.20
N VAL A 160 -1.28 0.06 8.20
CA VAL A 160 0.14 -0.22 7.94
C VAL A 160 0.93 1.07 8.06
N LEU A 161 1.97 1.06 8.89
CA LEU A 161 2.90 2.17 9.06
C LEU A 161 4.25 1.78 8.47
N LEU A 162 4.65 2.49 7.41
CA LEU A 162 5.96 2.33 6.76
C LEU A 162 6.87 3.50 7.14
N PHE A 163 8.09 3.19 7.54
CA PHE A 163 9.03 4.16 8.08
C PHE A 163 10.20 4.33 7.13
N THR A 164 10.45 5.57 6.71
CA THR A 164 11.46 5.91 5.72
C THR A 164 12.41 6.96 6.28
N SER A 165 13.62 7.02 5.73
CA SER A 165 14.57 8.08 6.05
C SER A 165 14.11 9.40 5.43
N THR A 166 14.45 10.51 6.07
CA THR A 166 14.41 11.84 5.42
C THR A 166 15.67 12.13 4.59
N VAL A 167 16.71 11.30 4.73
CA VAL A 167 18.05 11.53 4.18
C VAL A 167 18.47 10.47 3.17
N ILE A 168 18.10 9.20 3.40
CA ILE A 168 18.42 8.06 2.54
C ILE A 168 17.25 7.85 1.57
N ASN A 169 17.55 7.87 0.26
CA ASN A 169 16.57 7.72 -0.80
C ASN A 169 16.66 6.33 -1.47
N ASP A 170 16.67 5.26 -0.66
CA ASP A 170 16.59 3.88 -1.16
C ASP A 170 15.14 3.38 -1.00
N SER A 171 14.50 3.03 -2.12
CA SER A 171 13.10 2.63 -2.17
C SER A 171 12.80 1.29 -1.45
N GLU A 172 13.82 0.47 -1.19
CA GLU A 172 13.67 -0.80 -0.45
C GLU A 172 14.11 -0.72 1.02
N GLN A 173 14.51 0.46 1.52
CA GLN A 173 14.94 0.63 2.91
C GLN A 173 13.85 1.23 3.80
N TYR A 174 13.50 0.46 4.83
CA TYR A 174 12.50 0.80 5.83
C TYR A 174 13.09 0.74 7.24
N ILE A 175 13.02 1.86 7.96
CA ILE A 175 13.72 2.05 9.22
C ILE A 175 12.89 1.51 10.38
N TYR A 176 13.49 0.74 11.27
CA TYR A 176 12.88 0.45 12.57
C TYR A 176 13.06 1.64 13.53
N PRO A 177 11.98 2.34 13.95
CA PRO A 177 12.12 3.57 14.75
C PRO A 177 12.17 3.29 16.26
N ASN A 178 12.75 2.16 16.67
CA ASN A 178 12.87 1.74 18.07
C ASN A 178 11.53 1.67 18.84
N ILE A 179 10.46 1.21 18.19
CA ILE A 179 9.15 1.00 18.85
C ILE A 179 9.23 -0.21 19.78
N ASP A 180 8.78 -0.04 21.02
CA ASP A 180 8.77 -1.12 22.02
C ASP A 180 7.35 -1.69 22.21
N LYS A 181 6.32 -0.84 22.12
CA LYS A 181 4.93 -1.23 22.36
C LYS A 181 3.94 -0.31 21.68
N VAL A 182 2.81 -0.87 21.25
CA VAL A 182 1.68 -0.12 20.67
C VAL A 182 0.40 -0.44 21.44
N ASN A 183 -0.31 0.58 21.94
CA ASN A 183 -1.64 0.43 22.50
C ASN A 183 -2.67 0.95 21.50
N LEU A 184 -3.79 0.24 21.37
CA LEU A 184 -4.86 0.60 20.43
C LEU A 184 -6.16 0.83 21.18
N THR A 185 -6.83 1.94 20.92
CA THR A 185 -8.19 2.19 21.37
C THR A 185 -9.09 2.34 20.15
N ILE A 186 -10.12 1.50 20.05
CA ILE A 186 -11.07 1.53 18.92
C ILE A 186 -12.44 1.83 19.50
N GLU A 187 -13.09 2.89 19.02
CA GLU A 187 -14.43 3.31 19.50
C GLU A 187 -14.49 3.50 21.03
N GLY A 188 -13.41 4.02 21.62
CA GLY A 188 -13.30 4.22 23.07
C GLY A 188 -13.02 2.95 23.87
N VAL A 189 -12.94 1.77 23.23
CA VAL A 189 -12.54 0.52 23.88
C VAL A 189 -11.01 0.37 23.80
N PRO A 190 -10.28 0.49 24.93
CA PRO A 190 -8.84 0.29 24.93
C PRO A 190 -8.51 -1.19 24.72
N ASN A 191 -7.38 -1.45 24.07
CA ASN A 191 -6.83 -2.79 23.82
C ASN A 191 -7.80 -3.72 23.08
N ALA A 192 -8.63 -3.16 22.21
CA ALA A 192 -9.70 -3.89 21.52
C ALA A 192 -9.21 -5.01 20.59
N VAL A 193 -7.96 -4.96 20.14
CA VAL A 193 -7.34 -5.99 19.27
C VAL A 193 -6.33 -6.81 20.08
N PHE A 194 -5.48 -6.13 20.86
CA PHE A 194 -4.45 -6.75 21.68
C PHE A 194 -4.70 -6.42 23.14
N SER A 195 -5.10 -7.40 23.95
CA SER A 195 -5.52 -7.21 25.35
C SER A 195 -4.48 -6.50 26.24
N GLN A 196 -3.20 -6.62 25.91
CA GLN A 196 -2.09 -5.96 26.60
C GLN A 196 -1.31 -4.99 25.71
N GLY A 197 -1.88 -4.53 24.60
CA GLY A 197 -1.15 -3.86 23.52
C GLY A 197 -0.30 -4.81 22.69
N LEU A 198 0.20 -4.35 21.55
CA LEU A 198 1.09 -5.11 20.66
C LEU A 198 2.54 -4.92 21.10
N PRO A 199 3.22 -5.96 21.61
CA PRO A 199 4.63 -5.90 22.00
C PRO A 199 5.56 -6.08 20.79
N LYS A 200 6.80 -5.58 20.92
CA LYS A 200 7.84 -5.67 19.88
C LYS A 200 8.02 -7.07 19.27
N ASN A 201 8.04 -8.12 20.08
CA ASN A 201 8.31 -9.48 19.62
C ASN A 201 7.23 -10.04 18.68
N ARG A 202 6.05 -9.39 18.60
CA ARG A 202 4.98 -9.77 17.68
C ARG A 202 4.93 -8.97 16.38
N PHE A 203 5.72 -7.91 16.22
CA PHE A 203 5.67 -7.06 15.02
C PHE A 203 5.95 -7.84 13.73
N PHE A 204 6.98 -8.70 13.75
CA PHE A 204 7.31 -9.53 12.59
C PHE A 204 6.19 -10.52 12.26
N GLU A 205 5.59 -11.17 13.27
CA GLU A 205 4.52 -12.15 13.08
C GLU A 205 3.27 -11.49 12.48
N GLU A 206 2.87 -10.31 12.96
CA GLU A 206 1.72 -9.57 12.41
C GLU A 206 1.97 -9.12 10.97
N ALA A 207 3.18 -8.62 10.67
CA ALA A 207 3.54 -8.22 9.31
C ALA A 207 3.61 -9.43 8.36
N LYS A 208 4.20 -10.53 8.80
CA LYS A 208 4.26 -11.79 8.03
C LYS A 208 2.88 -12.35 7.74
N ARG A 209 2.01 -12.38 8.75
CA ARG A 209 0.62 -12.83 8.63
C ARG A 209 -0.17 -12.00 7.63
N PHE A 210 0.13 -10.71 7.52
CA PHE A 210 -0.57 -9.81 6.62
C PHE A 210 -0.02 -9.87 5.19
N PHE A 211 1.30 -9.77 5.01
CA PHE A 211 1.92 -9.66 3.69
C PHE A 211 2.29 -11.00 3.04
N CYS A 212 2.51 -12.06 3.84
CA CYS A 212 2.71 -13.40 3.29
C CYS A 212 1.86 -14.47 3.99
N PRO A 213 0.53 -14.46 3.81
CA PRO A 213 -0.36 -15.48 4.37
C PRO A 213 -0.06 -16.90 3.84
N MET A 214 0.56 -17.03 2.66
CA MET A 214 0.93 -18.34 2.08
C MET A 214 2.33 -18.83 2.47
N CYS A 215 3.19 -17.96 3.05
CA CYS A 215 4.56 -18.34 3.47
C CYS A 215 4.59 -19.26 4.70
N GLU A 216 3.47 -19.44 5.41
CA GLU A 216 3.41 -20.37 6.55
C GLU A 216 3.79 -21.82 6.17
N LYS A 217 3.77 -22.18 4.87
CA LYS A 217 3.99 -23.55 4.38
C LYS A 217 5.40 -23.84 3.85
N SER A 218 6.29 -22.85 3.71
CA SER A 218 7.66 -23.06 3.18
C SER A 218 8.64 -22.06 3.78
N MET A 219 9.46 -22.51 4.75
CA MET A 219 10.43 -21.65 5.45
C MET A 219 11.79 -21.50 4.72
N ALA A 220 11.98 -22.12 3.55
CA ALA A 220 13.31 -22.25 2.96
C ALA A 220 13.78 -21.01 2.17
N ASP A 221 12.85 -20.21 1.62
CA ASP A 221 13.18 -19.20 0.60
C ASP A 221 12.59 -17.80 0.90
N GLU A 222 12.30 -17.46 2.16
CA GLU A 222 11.75 -16.14 2.52
C GLU A 222 12.81 -15.03 2.40
N TYR A 223 12.55 -14.03 1.54
CA TYR A 223 13.43 -12.85 1.41
C TYR A 223 13.44 -11.99 2.68
N MET A 224 12.29 -11.87 3.35
CA MET A 224 12.14 -11.13 4.61
C MET A 224 12.43 -12.01 5.83
N SER A 225 13.67 -12.00 6.31
CA SER A 225 14.03 -12.60 7.60
C SER A 225 13.71 -11.68 8.78
N VAL A 226 13.66 -12.23 10.00
CA VAL A 226 13.48 -11.44 11.23
C VAL A 226 14.57 -10.38 11.41
N SER A 227 15.83 -10.71 11.07
CA SER A 227 16.93 -9.74 11.13
C SER A 227 16.68 -8.59 10.14
N ARG A 228 16.46 -8.94 8.86
CA ARG A 228 16.20 -7.96 7.80
C ARG A 228 15.04 -7.04 8.17
N PHE A 229 13.96 -7.61 8.71
CA PHE A 229 12.79 -6.86 9.14
C PHE A 229 13.11 -5.78 10.17
N PHE A 230 13.97 -6.04 11.17
CA PHE A 230 14.34 -5.02 12.15
C PHE A 230 15.52 -4.13 11.72
N ASP A 231 16.32 -4.56 10.74
CA ASP A 231 17.47 -3.80 10.25
C ASP A 231 17.06 -2.75 9.21
N ASN A 232 16.33 -3.17 8.16
CA ASN A 232 15.98 -2.31 7.02
C ASN A 232 14.66 -2.66 6.30
N GLY A 233 13.81 -3.51 6.90
CA GLY A 233 12.55 -3.97 6.31
C GLY A 233 11.34 -3.74 7.22
N PHE A 234 11.40 -2.76 8.12
CA PHE A 234 10.41 -2.64 9.19
C PHE A 234 9.09 -2.02 8.73
N ALA A 235 7.98 -2.69 9.04
CA ALA A 235 6.65 -2.11 9.04
C ALA A 235 5.94 -2.44 10.35
N LEU A 236 5.15 -1.49 10.84
CA LEU A 236 4.20 -1.77 11.89
C LEU A 236 2.83 -2.06 11.24
N VAL A 237 2.35 -3.29 11.39
CA VAL A 237 1.06 -3.73 10.87
C VAL A 237 0.10 -3.98 12.01
N ILE A 238 -1.05 -3.32 11.96
CA ILE A 238 -2.20 -3.63 12.81
C ILE A 238 -3.19 -4.39 11.94
N ASP A 239 -3.16 -5.72 12.01
CA ASP A 239 -4.13 -6.57 11.33
C ASP A 239 -5.48 -6.48 12.05
N LEU A 240 -6.50 -6.00 11.34
CA LEU A 240 -7.87 -5.84 11.82
C LEU A 240 -8.80 -6.92 11.26
N ARG A 241 -8.27 -7.88 10.49
CA ARG A 241 -9.06 -8.97 9.95
C ARG A 241 -9.44 -9.96 11.05
N SER A 242 -10.69 -10.41 11.01
CA SER A 242 -11.20 -11.47 11.88
C SER A 242 -10.70 -12.86 11.47
N THR A 243 -10.45 -13.08 10.19
CA THR A 243 -9.93 -14.31 9.60
C THR A 243 -8.70 -14.00 8.74
N GLN A 244 -7.83 -14.99 8.53
CA GLN A 244 -6.70 -14.88 7.59
C GLN A 244 -7.11 -15.05 6.12
N ASP A 245 -8.37 -15.44 5.86
CA ASP A 245 -8.88 -15.65 4.52
C ASP A 245 -9.27 -14.32 3.88
N ASP A 246 -8.56 -13.93 2.82
CA ASP A 246 -8.83 -12.71 2.07
C ASP A 246 -9.98 -12.88 1.04
N THR A 247 -10.54 -14.08 0.86
CA THR A 247 -11.57 -14.32 -0.16
C THR A 247 -12.98 -13.89 0.25
N THR A 248 -13.27 -13.86 1.55
CA THR A 248 -14.62 -13.60 2.08
C THR A 248 -14.81 -12.23 2.72
N GLY A 249 -13.74 -11.41 2.78
CA GLY A 249 -13.76 -10.10 3.44
C GLY A 249 -13.80 -10.25 4.96
N GLY A 250 -12.69 -9.93 5.62
CA GLY A 250 -12.52 -10.17 7.06
C GLY A 250 -12.37 -8.89 7.88
N GLY A 251 -12.29 -7.72 7.24
CA GLY A 251 -11.97 -6.46 7.87
C GLY A 251 -12.98 -6.00 8.92
N ARG A 252 -12.50 -5.18 9.85
CA ARG A 252 -13.32 -4.60 10.90
C ARG A 252 -14.12 -3.42 10.37
N ARG A 253 -15.41 -3.39 10.68
CA ARG A 253 -16.27 -2.25 10.38
C ARG A 253 -15.93 -1.08 11.29
N ILE A 254 -15.49 0.03 10.71
CA ILE A 254 -15.17 1.30 11.37
C ILE A 254 -15.98 2.39 10.68
N VAL A 255 -17.23 2.59 11.10
CA VAL A 255 -18.11 3.65 10.55
C VAL A 255 -18.83 4.36 11.69
N ASN A 256 -19.07 5.67 11.53
CA ASN A 256 -19.76 6.50 12.53
C ASN A 256 -19.10 6.49 13.91
N THR A 257 -17.78 6.35 13.96
CA THR A 257 -17.03 6.38 15.21
C THR A 257 -16.74 7.83 15.57
N GLN A 258 -16.88 8.19 16.86
CA GLN A 258 -16.55 9.55 17.30
C GLN A 258 -15.03 9.84 17.21
N SER A 259 -14.21 8.81 17.36
CA SER A 259 -12.75 8.94 17.50
C SER A 259 -11.93 8.00 16.62
N GLY A 260 -12.54 7.20 15.74
CA GLY A 260 -11.79 6.27 14.88
C GLY A 260 -11.00 5.21 15.64
N VAL A 261 -9.81 4.92 15.11
CA VAL A 261 -8.77 4.11 15.75
C VAL A 261 -7.69 5.05 16.30
N LEU A 262 -7.50 5.01 17.61
CA LEU A 262 -6.44 5.74 18.30
C LEU A 262 -5.30 4.78 18.60
N MET A 263 -4.08 5.22 18.31
CA MET A 263 -2.87 4.44 18.53
C MET A 263 -1.89 5.24 19.39
N GLU A 264 -1.47 4.68 20.51
CA GLU A 264 -0.37 5.19 21.33
C GLU A 264 0.85 4.29 21.09
N ILE A 265 1.90 4.86 20.52
CA ILE A 265 3.14 4.16 20.17
C ILE A 265 4.23 4.60 21.14
N LYS A 266 4.76 3.66 21.91
CA LYS A 266 5.89 3.88 22.81
C LYS A 266 7.18 3.47 22.09
N LYS A 267 8.10 4.41 21.97
CA LYS A 267 9.40 4.21 21.31
C LYS A 267 10.54 4.78 22.15
N ARG A 268 11.75 4.35 21.82
CA ARG A 268 12.99 4.99 22.31
C ARG A 268 13.50 6.02 21.31
N ALA A 269 14.40 6.88 21.79
CA ALA A 269 15.07 7.84 20.92
C ALA A 269 15.80 7.12 19.77
N THR A 270 15.86 7.78 18.62
CA THR A 270 16.60 7.33 17.42
C THR A 270 17.75 8.29 17.14
N THR A 271 18.60 7.96 16.18
CA THR A 271 19.73 8.80 15.79
C THR A 271 19.33 9.93 14.83
N ALA A 272 18.24 9.74 14.09
CA ALA A 272 17.72 10.68 13.11
C ALA A 272 16.18 10.69 13.16
N ASP A 273 15.61 11.75 12.59
CA ASP A 273 14.18 11.89 12.40
C ASP A 273 13.67 10.84 11.41
N VAL A 274 12.45 10.37 11.62
CA VAL A 274 11.84 9.30 10.82
C VAL A 274 10.59 9.81 10.16
N ARG A 275 10.41 9.52 8.87
CA ARG A 275 9.17 9.77 8.14
C ARG A 275 8.27 8.53 8.25
N CYS A 276 7.10 8.68 8.84
CA CYS A 276 6.09 7.64 8.95
C CYS A 276 4.98 7.86 7.91
N ASN A 277 4.76 6.87 7.04
CA ASN A 277 3.69 6.85 6.03
C ASN A 277 2.60 5.90 6.52
N ILE A 278 1.40 6.44 6.76
CA ILE A 278 0.29 5.70 7.36
C ILE A 278 -0.70 5.31 6.27
N PHE A 279 -0.81 4.01 6.02
CA PHE A 279 -1.74 3.42 5.07
C PHE A 279 -2.92 2.78 5.77
N VAL A 280 -4.10 2.94 5.18
CA VAL A 280 -5.31 2.21 5.54
C VAL A 280 -5.63 1.23 4.42
N VAL A 281 -5.71 -0.05 4.77
CA VAL A 281 -6.08 -1.12 3.85
C VAL A 281 -7.50 -1.57 4.14
N SER A 282 -8.35 -1.59 3.13
CA SER A 282 -9.78 -1.93 3.25
C SER A 282 -10.20 -2.94 2.20
N ASP A 283 -11.18 -3.79 2.54
CA ASP A 283 -11.87 -4.59 1.56
C ASP A 283 -12.88 -3.70 0.84
N ALA A 284 -12.74 -3.59 -0.48
CA ALA A 284 -13.58 -2.76 -1.31
C ALA A 284 -14.30 -3.58 -2.37
N LEU A 285 -15.48 -3.09 -2.77
CA LEU A 285 -16.31 -3.68 -3.80
C LEU A 285 -16.56 -2.64 -4.90
N LEU A 286 -16.15 -2.97 -6.12
CA LEU A 286 -16.62 -2.30 -7.32
C LEU A 286 -17.93 -2.95 -7.74
N ASN A 287 -19.03 -2.21 -7.68
CA ASN A 287 -20.31 -2.70 -8.14
C ASN A 287 -20.56 -2.19 -9.56
N PHE A 288 -20.87 -3.12 -10.45
CA PHE A 288 -21.24 -2.84 -11.82
C PHE A 288 -22.71 -3.16 -12.03
N ALA A 289 -23.41 -2.34 -12.82
CA ALA A 289 -24.76 -2.58 -13.28
C ALA A 289 -24.93 -1.95 -14.67
N ASN A 290 -25.69 -2.59 -15.56
CA ASN A 290 -25.88 -2.12 -16.94
C ASN A 290 -24.56 -1.86 -17.69
N ARG A 291 -23.50 -2.61 -17.34
CA ARG A 291 -22.12 -2.46 -17.85
C ARG A 291 -21.39 -1.19 -17.42
N ASP A 292 -21.95 -0.44 -16.49
CA ASP A 292 -21.35 0.74 -15.87
C ASP A 292 -21.00 0.51 -14.40
N LEU A 293 -20.02 1.27 -13.90
CA LEU A 293 -19.77 1.31 -12.46
C LEU A 293 -20.96 2.00 -11.79
N SER A 294 -21.62 1.30 -10.88
CA SER A 294 -22.78 1.80 -10.15
C SER A 294 -22.41 2.42 -8.81
N SER A 295 -21.41 1.87 -8.11
CA SER A 295 -20.92 2.38 -6.83
C SER A 295 -19.63 1.71 -6.41
N ILE A 296 -18.86 2.40 -5.57
CA ILE A 296 -17.73 1.81 -4.84
C ILE A 296 -18.10 1.73 -3.37
N GLN A 297 -17.79 0.59 -2.74
CA GLN A 297 -17.97 0.41 -1.31
C GLN A 297 -16.62 0.10 -0.68
N TYR A 298 -16.31 0.77 0.43
CA TYR A 298 -15.11 0.59 1.26
C TYR A 298 -15.53 0.29 2.70
#